data_AF-A0A6G3SV54-F1
#
_entry.id   AF-A0A6G3SV54-F1
#
_cell.length_a   1.000
_cell.length_b   1.000
_cell.length_c   1.000
_cell.angle_alpha   90.00
_cell.angle_beta   90.00
_cell.angle_gamma   90.00
#
_symmetry.space_group_name_H-M   'P 1'
#
loop_
_entity.id
_entity.type
_entity.pdbx_description
1 polymer ?
#
loop_
_entity_poly.entity_id
_entity_poly.type
_entity_poly.pdbx_seq_one_letter_code
_entity_poly.pdbx_strand_id
1 'polypeptide(L)'
;MTDEWRGWREAAQAALYGDEGFYRSPLRSPEGPAGHFRTSVHASPLFAAAVARLLTGTARELDTGTVALVDVGAGRGELLTGVLAALPPGLEVTAYAVEVADRPPGLDPRIEWCAEPPPGVSGLLFANEWLDNVPAEVAEADRDGVPRYVQVRTSDGAERLGEEVDGADAAWLERWWPLTAPGERAEIGRSRDTAWAGAVGSLAAGLAVAV
;
A
#
# COMPACT_ATOMS: atom_id res chain seq x y z
N MET A 1 -19.85 28.27 -9.03
CA MET A 1 -19.82 26.81 -8.77
C MET A 1 -19.59 26.67 -7.28
N THR A 2 -20.45 25.96 -6.57
CA THR A 2 -20.22 25.66 -5.15
C THR A 2 -19.03 24.72 -5.06
N ASP A 3 -18.01 25.10 -4.29
CA ASP A 3 -16.86 24.23 -4.06
C ASP A 3 -17.32 22.91 -3.40
N GLU A 4 -16.87 21.80 -3.98
CA GLU A 4 -17.12 20.46 -3.46
C GLU A 4 -16.17 20.16 -2.29
N TRP A 5 -16.69 19.48 -1.28
CA TRP A 5 -15.95 19.04 -0.09
C TRP A 5 -16.14 17.55 0.06
N ARG A 6 -15.07 16.83 0.35
CA ARG A 6 -15.08 15.37 0.51
C ARG A 6 -14.22 14.93 1.69
N GLY A 7 -14.41 13.69 2.13
CA GLY A 7 -13.56 13.10 3.16
C GLY A 7 -12.10 13.05 2.74
N TRP A 8 -11.19 13.07 3.71
CA TRP A 8 -9.74 13.04 3.47
C TRP A 8 -9.34 11.80 2.67
N ARG A 9 -9.95 10.65 2.97
CA ARG A 9 -9.70 9.40 2.24
C ARG A 9 -10.02 9.54 0.76
N GLU A 10 -11.17 10.13 0.43
CA GLU A 10 -11.59 10.30 -0.96
C GLU A 10 -10.69 11.31 -1.69
N ALA A 11 -10.31 12.41 -1.02
CA ALA A 11 -9.39 13.39 -1.57
C ALA A 11 -8.02 12.77 -1.88
N ALA A 12 -7.46 12.00 -0.95
CA ALA A 12 -6.21 11.27 -1.14
C ALA A 12 -6.34 10.20 -2.24
N GLN A 13 -7.43 9.44 -2.28
CA GLN A 13 -7.69 8.46 -3.35
C GLN A 13 -7.67 9.11 -4.74
N ALA A 14 -8.33 10.26 -4.90
CA ALA A 14 -8.34 10.99 -6.16
C ALA A 14 -6.96 11.56 -6.52
N ALA A 15 -6.26 12.14 -5.54
CA ALA A 15 -4.94 12.74 -5.75
C ALA A 15 -3.83 11.71 -6.04
N LEU A 16 -3.89 10.52 -5.45
CA LEU A 16 -2.90 9.48 -5.62
C LEU A 16 -3.21 8.57 -6.81
N TYR A 17 -4.48 8.15 -6.94
CA TYR A 17 -4.87 7.03 -7.80
C TYR A 17 -6.02 7.34 -8.77
N GLY A 18 -6.51 8.58 -8.82
CA GLY A 18 -7.41 9.01 -9.89
C GLY A 18 -6.74 9.00 -11.26
N ASP A 19 -7.49 9.26 -12.33
CA ASP A 19 -6.96 9.31 -13.70
C ASP A 19 -5.82 10.34 -13.85
N GLU A 20 -5.93 11.44 -13.11
CA GLU A 20 -4.94 12.50 -13.00
C GLU A 20 -4.04 12.35 -11.75
N GLY A 21 -4.11 11.21 -11.07
CA GLY A 21 -3.42 10.98 -9.80
C GLY A 21 -1.92 10.78 -9.95
N PHE A 22 -1.18 11.04 -8.88
CA PHE A 22 0.29 10.99 -8.84
C PHE A 22 0.87 9.65 -9.32
N TYR A 23 0.29 8.51 -8.93
CA TYR A 23 0.80 7.18 -9.29
C TYR A 23 0.35 6.70 -10.69
N ARG A 24 -0.60 7.39 -11.33
CA ARG A 24 -1.18 6.96 -12.61
C ARG A 24 -0.88 7.89 -13.78
N SER A 25 -0.76 9.19 -13.53
CA SER A 25 -0.68 10.18 -14.60
C SER A 25 0.76 10.43 -15.03
N PRO A 26 1.18 9.99 -16.23
CA PRO A 26 2.50 10.34 -16.77
C PRO A 26 2.62 11.84 -17.13
N LEU A 27 1.49 12.56 -17.20
CA LEU A 27 1.49 14.01 -17.44
C LEU A 27 1.80 14.78 -16.16
N ARG A 28 1.29 14.32 -15.00
CA ARG A 28 1.52 14.98 -13.70
C ARG A 28 2.73 14.46 -12.95
N SER A 29 3.10 13.20 -13.18
CA SER A 29 4.32 12.59 -12.64
C SER A 29 5.08 11.86 -13.76
N PRO A 30 5.78 12.59 -14.64
CA PRO A 30 6.49 11.99 -15.79
C PRO A 30 7.60 11.02 -15.38
N GLU A 31 8.24 11.27 -14.25
CA GLU A 31 9.29 10.43 -13.68
C GLU A 31 8.72 9.35 -12.73
N GLY A 32 7.40 9.37 -12.49
CA GLY A 32 6.72 8.54 -11.51
C GLY A 32 7.28 8.71 -10.09
N PRO A 33 6.87 7.83 -9.15
CA PRO A 33 7.38 7.88 -7.78
C PRO A 33 8.91 7.82 -7.68
N ALA A 34 9.57 7.11 -8.60
CA ALA A 34 11.02 6.95 -8.64
C ALA A 34 11.80 8.25 -8.91
N GLY A 35 11.19 9.25 -9.55
CA GLY A 35 11.78 10.59 -9.71
C GLY A 35 11.71 11.46 -8.45
N HIS A 36 10.80 11.15 -7.54
CA HIS A 36 10.52 11.96 -6.34
C HIS A 36 11.10 11.34 -5.06
N PHE A 37 11.18 10.01 -4.99
CA PHE A 37 11.57 9.29 -3.78
C PHE A 37 12.62 8.22 -4.08
N ARG A 38 13.52 7.98 -3.12
CA ARG A 38 14.42 6.82 -3.13
C ARG A 38 13.95 5.87 -2.04
N THR A 39 13.32 4.77 -2.43
CA THR A 39 12.91 3.72 -1.50
C THR A 39 14.07 2.76 -1.20
N SER A 40 13.95 1.95 -0.15
CA SER A 40 14.96 0.95 0.26
C SER A 40 15.34 -0.01 -0.88
N VAL A 41 14.39 -0.33 -1.77
CA VAL A 41 14.56 -1.14 -2.98
C VAL A 41 15.57 -0.53 -3.95
N HIS A 42 15.66 0.80 -4.01
CA HIS A 42 16.61 1.53 -4.84
C HIS A 42 17.96 1.77 -4.16
N ALA A 43 18.07 1.47 -2.86
CA ALA A 43 19.23 1.81 -2.06
C ALA A 43 20.34 0.75 -2.13
N SER A 44 19.99 -0.54 -2.21
CA SER A 44 20.97 -1.63 -2.19
C SER A 44 20.45 -2.98 -2.67
N PRO A 45 21.26 -3.80 -3.38
CA PRO A 45 20.92 -5.18 -3.70
C PRO A 45 20.76 -6.07 -2.45
N LEU A 46 21.23 -5.62 -1.28
CA LEU A 46 21.11 -6.36 -0.02
C LEU A 46 19.65 -6.56 0.40
N PHE A 47 18.76 -5.62 0.11
CA PHE A 47 17.35 -5.73 0.46
C PHE A 47 16.69 -6.87 -0.32
N ALA A 48 16.86 -6.89 -1.64
CA ALA A 48 16.40 -7.97 -2.49
C ALA A 48 17.00 -9.34 -2.10
N ALA A 49 18.28 -9.37 -1.72
CA ALA A 49 18.90 -10.60 -1.22
C ALA A 49 18.30 -11.08 0.12
N ALA A 50 17.91 -10.17 1.01
CA ALA A 50 17.23 -10.51 2.25
C ALA A 50 15.83 -11.09 1.98
N VAL A 51 15.07 -10.48 1.07
CA VAL A 51 13.75 -10.98 0.65
C VAL A 51 13.88 -12.34 -0.06
N ALA A 52 14.89 -12.55 -0.91
CA ALA A 52 15.17 -13.85 -1.52
C ALA A 52 15.45 -14.96 -0.49
N ARG A 53 16.19 -14.63 0.59
CA ARG A 53 16.42 -15.57 1.69
C ARG A 53 15.13 -15.88 2.45
N LEU A 54 14.28 -14.88 2.69
CA LEU A 54 12.99 -15.07 3.33
C LEU A 54 12.10 -16.00 2.49
N LEU A 55 11.98 -15.73 1.18
CA LEU A 55 11.23 -16.57 0.24
C LEU A 55 11.73 -18.02 0.24
N THR A 56 13.06 -18.21 0.23
CA THR A 56 13.67 -19.54 0.32
C THR A 56 13.35 -20.24 1.65
N GLY A 57 13.31 -19.49 2.76
CA GLY A 57 12.87 -19.99 4.06
C GLY A 57 11.42 -20.45 4.03
N THR A 58 10.52 -19.59 3.53
CA THR A 58 9.10 -19.89 3.37
C THR A 58 8.87 -21.15 2.52
N ALA A 59 9.59 -21.31 1.40
CA ALA A 59 9.47 -22.50 0.56
C ALA A 59 9.87 -23.79 1.30
N ARG A 60 10.90 -23.73 2.17
CA ARG A 60 11.31 -24.88 3.00
C ARG A 60 10.27 -25.21 4.07
N GLU A 61 9.69 -24.21 4.71
CA GLU A 61 8.63 -24.41 5.71
C GLU A 61 7.36 -24.98 5.09
N LEU A 62 7.06 -24.61 3.84
CA LEU A 62 5.97 -25.17 3.06
C LEU A 62 6.29 -26.53 2.41
N ASP A 63 7.53 -27.04 2.55
CA ASP A 63 8.02 -28.28 1.93
C ASP A 63 7.75 -28.35 0.42
N THR A 64 8.07 -27.27 -0.31
CA THR A 64 7.80 -27.16 -1.75
C THR A 64 9.03 -26.72 -2.56
N GLY A 65 9.14 -27.22 -3.78
CA GLY A 65 10.11 -26.75 -4.78
C GLY A 65 9.59 -25.59 -5.65
N THR A 66 8.30 -25.26 -5.56
CA THR A 66 7.65 -24.15 -6.27
C THR A 66 6.91 -23.25 -5.29
N VAL A 67 7.19 -21.95 -5.33
CA VAL A 67 6.64 -20.97 -4.37
C VAL A 67 6.21 -19.68 -5.06
N ALA A 68 5.15 -19.05 -4.57
CA ALA A 68 4.75 -17.72 -5.05
C ALA A 68 5.54 -16.61 -4.34
N LEU A 69 5.89 -15.56 -5.10
CA LEU A 69 6.35 -14.28 -4.57
C LEU A 69 5.38 -13.19 -5.05
N VAL A 70 4.66 -12.56 -4.14
CA VAL A 70 3.73 -11.47 -4.42
C VAL A 70 4.31 -10.17 -3.87
N ASP A 71 4.59 -9.21 -4.72
CA ASP A 71 5.06 -7.86 -4.36
C ASP A 71 3.90 -6.87 -4.50
N VAL A 72 3.44 -6.30 -3.38
CA VAL A 72 2.29 -5.37 -3.32
C VAL A 72 2.77 -3.93 -3.31
N GLY A 73 2.28 -3.14 -4.26
CA GLY A 73 2.87 -1.83 -4.56
C GLY A 73 4.22 -1.98 -5.26
N ALA A 74 4.26 -2.88 -6.26
CA ALA A 74 5.50 -3.34 -6.88
C ALA A 74 6.27 -2.24 -7.64
N GLY A 75 5.72 -1.04 -7.79
CA GLY A 75 6.37 0.08 -8.46
C GLY A 75 6.61 -0.26 -9.92
N ARG A 76 7.88 -0.44 -10.33
CA ARG A 76 8.22 -0.90 -11.69
C ARG A 76 8.85 -2.30 -11.68
N GLY A 77 8.68 -3.05 -10.60
CA GLY A 77 9.15 -4.42 -10.43
C GLY A 77 10.63 -4.52 -10.03
N GLU A 78 11.22 -3.46 -9.48
CA GLU A 78 12.63 -3.43 -9.07
C GLU A 78 12.94 -4.49 -8.01
N LEU A 79 12.06 -4.65 -7.00
CA LEU A 79 12.26 -5.64 -5.94
C LEU A 79 12.19 -7.05 -6.50
N LEU A 80 11.14 -7.38 -7.26
CA LEU A 80 10.99 -8.68 -7.93
C LEU A 80 12.20 -9.01 -8.82
N THR A 81 12.67 -8.04 -9.62
CA THR A 81 13.86 -8.21 -10.47
C THR A 81 15.09 -8.56 -9.63
N GLY A 82 15.32 -7.82 -8.54
CA GLY A 82 16.43 -8.08 -7.64
C GLY A 82 16.32 -9.43 -6.93
N VAL A 83 15.13 -9.81 -6.48
CA VAL A 83 14.88 -11.07 -5.77
C VAL A 83 15.12 -12.24 -6.71
N LEU A 84 14.55 -12.23 -7.91
CA LEU A 84 14.72 -13.27 -8.93
C LEU A 84 16.19 -13.47 -9.31
N ALA A 85 16.98 -12.38 -9.36
CA ALA A 85 18.42 -12.44 -9.62
C ALA A 85 19.23 -13.02 -8.43
N ALA A 86 18.69 -12.97 -7.21
CA ALA A 86 19.34 -13.42 -5.98
C ALA A 86 18.90 -14.83 -5.53
N LEU A 87 18.00 -15.50 -6.26
CA LEU A 87 17.51 -16.83 -5.89
C LEU A 87 18.60 -17.90 -5.94
N PRO A 88 18.58 -18.87 -5.01
CA PRO A 88 19.42 -20.05 -5.14
C PRO A 88 18.95 -20.92 -6.32
N PRO A 89 19.86 -21.70 -6.93
CA PRO A 89 19.46 -22.65 -7.97
C PRO A 89 18.49 -23.71 -7.41
N GLY A 90 17.50 -24.10 -8.22
CA GLY A 90 16.57 -25.18 -7.92
C GLY A 90 15.30 -24.78 -7.17
N LEU A 91 15.09 -23.50 -6.87
CA LEU A 91 13.80 -22.99 -6.40
C LEU A 91 13.02 -22.39 -7.58
N GLU A 92 11.86 -22.98 -7.88
CA GLU A 92 10.95 -22.44 -8.88
C GLU A 92 10.07 -21.36 -8.23
N VAL A 93 9.99 -20.19 -8.85
CA VAL A 93 9.24 -19.05 -8.30
C VAL A 93 8.24 -18.53 -9.33
N THR A 94 6.98 -18.44 -8.92
CA THR A 94 5.96 -17.68 -9.65
C THR A 94 5.88 -16.28 -9.05
N ALA A 95 6.29 -15.27 -9.82
CA ALA A 95 6.40 -13.89 -9.36
C ALA A 95 5.20 -13.04 -9.81
N TYR A 96 4.57 -12.36 -8.87
CA TYR A 96 3.43 -11.48 -9.09
C TYR A 96 3.78 -10.06 -8.64
N ALA A 97 3.65 -9.10 -9.55
CA ALA A 97 3.69 -7.68 -9.25
C ALA A 97 2.25 -7.18 -9.14
N VAL A 98 1.84 -6.73 -7.96
CA VAL A 98 0.53 -6.12 -7.73
C VAL A 98 0.71 -4.61 -7.76
N GLU A 99 0.18 -3.97 -8.80
CA GLU A 99 0.41 -2.56 -9.06
C GLU A 99 -0.75 -1.95 -9.84
N VAL A 100 -1.11 -0.72 -9.49
CA VAL A 100 -2.19 0.03 -10.12
C VAL A 100 -1.72 0.78 -11.37
N ALA A 101 -0.42 1.05 -11.48
CA ALA A 101 0.19 1.62 -12.67
C ALA A 101 0.37 0.58 -13.78
N ASP A 102 0.57 1.06 -15.01
CA ASP A 102 0.82 0.22 -16.17
C ASP A 102 2.14 -0.54 -16.04
N ARG A 103 2.16 -1.77 -16.58
CA ARG A 103 3.36 -2.61 -16.63
C ARG A 103 4.50 -1.87 -17.37
N PRO A 104 5.68 -1.73 -16.75
CA PRO A 104 6.81 -1.05 -17.39
C PRO A 104 7.36 -1.88 -18.57
N PRO A 105 7.83 -1.22 -19.64
CA PRO A 105 8.44 -1.90 -20.78
C PRO A 105 9.75 -2.59 -20.37
N GLY A 106 10.00 -3.78 -20.91
CA GLY A 106 11.23 -4.54 -20.66
C GLY A 106 11.28 -5.31 -19.34
N LEU A 107 10.21 -5.29 -18.53
CA LEU A 107 10.10 -6.14 -17.34
C LEU A 107 10.09 -7.62 -17.73
N ASP A 108 10.82 -8.44 -16.98
CA ASP A 108 10.95 -9.88 -17.19
C ASP A 108 9.56 -10.53 -17.44
N PRO A 109 9.35 -11.23 -18.57
CA PRO A 109 8.05 -11.79 -18.93
C PRO A 109 7.56 -12.87 -17.95
N ARG A 110 8.43 -13.39 -17.07
CA ARG A 110 8.06 -14.32 -16.00
C ARG A 110 7.34 -13.65 -14.83
N ILE A 111 7.42 -12.33 -14.71
CA ILE A 111 6.68 -11.57 -13.70
C ILE A 111 5.26 -11.34 -14.21
N GLU A 112 4.27 -11.86 -13.52
CA GLU A 112 2.86 -11.60 -13.78
C GLU A 112 2.46 -10.23 -13.22
N TRP A 113 1.75 -9.41 -14.00
CA TRP A 113 1.29 -8.08 -13.57
C TRP A 113 -0.19 -8.13 -13.22
N CYS A 114 -0.53 -7.77 -12.00
CA CYS A 114 -1.87 -7.93 -11.43
C CYS A 114 -2.37 -6.61 -10.85
N ALA A 115 -3.69 -6.37 -10.95
CA ALA A 115 -4.32 -5.24 -10.28
C ALA A 115 -4.56 -5.50 -8.78
N GLU A 116 -4.71 -6.78 -8.40
CA GLU A 116 -4.97 -7.23 -7.03
C GLU A 116 -4.13 -8.49 -6.73
N PRO A 117 -3.83 -8.78 -5.45
CA PRO A 117 -3.12 -10.00 -5.07
C PRO A 117 -3.86 -11.26 -5.53
N PRO A 118 -3.19 -12.21 -6.21
CA PRO A 118 -3.85 -13.43 -6.68
C PRO A 118 -4.32 -14.28 -5.48
N PRO A 119 -5.57 -14.80 -5.51
CA PRO A 119 -6.11 -15.59 -4.41
C PRO A 119 -5.56 -17.02 -4.41
N GLY A 120 -5.40 -17.59 -3.22
CA GLY A 120 -5.06 -19.00 -3.03
C GLY A 120 -3.59 -19.35 -3.29
N VAL A 121 -2.71 -18.37 -3.41
CA VAL A 121 -1.28 -18.62 -3.63
C VAL A 121 -0.58 -19.07 -2.35
N SER A 122 0.44 -19.92 -2.49
CA SER A 122 1.26 -20.38 -1.37
C SER A 122 2.68 -19.84 -1.50
N GLY A 123 3.13 -19.03 -0.54
CA GLY A 123 4.45 -18.42 -0.61
C GLY A 123 4.62 -17.14 0.21
N LEU A 124 5.38 -16.19 -0.33
CA LEU A 124 5.68 -14.92 0.33
C LEU A 124 4.88 -13.79 -0.32
N LEU A 125 4.05 -13.12 0.48
CA LEU A 125 3.52 -11.79 0.15
C LEU A 125 4.38 -10.73 0.84
N PHE A 126 4.81 -9.74 0.07
CA PHE A 126 5.67 -8.67 0.54
C PHE A 126 5.09 -7.32 0.13
N ALA A 127 5.00 -6.38 1.06
CA ALA A 127 4.42 -5.06 0.86
C ALA A 127 5.37 -4.00 1.45
N ASN A 128 6.32 -3.52 0.66
CA ASN A 128 7.28 -2.51 1.10
C ASN A 128 6.72 -1.11 0.84
N GLU A 129 6.55 -0.28 1.88
CA GLU A 129 6.07 1.10 1.73
C GLU A 129 4.73 1.17 0.96
N TRP A 130 3.87 0.17 1.18
CA TRP A 130 2.54 0.12 0.57
C TRP A 130 1.46 0.67 1.48
N LEU A 131 1.51 0.33 2.78
CA LEU A 131 0.44 0.69 3.73
C LEU A 131 0.40 2.18 4.04
N ASP A 132 1.53 2.89 3.98
CA ASP A 132 1.58 4.34 4.14
C ASP A 132 0.77 5.07 3.05
N ASN A 133 0.74 4.51 1.84
CA ASN A 133 0.06 5.02 0.66
C ASN A 133 -1.43 4.66 0.60
N VAL A 134 -1.94 3.80 1.49
CA VAL A 134 -3.37 3.51 1.57
C VAL A 134 -4.12 4.73 2.12
N PRO A 135 -5.08 5.31 1.37
CA PRO A 135 -5.82 6.48 1.81
C PRO A 135 -6.59 6.24 3.11
N ALA A 136 -6.51 7.19 4.04
CA ALA A 136 -7.17 7.14 5.34
C ALA A 136 -8.05 8.38 5.56
N GLU A 137 -9.08 8.23 6.38
CA GLU A 137 -9.78 9.40 6.91
C GLU A 137 -8.92 10.09 7.95
N VAL A 138 -9.06 11.40 8.06
CA VAL A 138 -8.45 12.20 9.12
C VAL A 138 -9.57 12.68 10.03
N ALA A 139 -9.39 12.52 11.34
CA ALA A 139 -10.25 13.11 12.36
C ALA A 139 -9.51 14.25 13.06
N GLU A 140 -10.26 15.26 13.49
CA GLU A 140 -9.81 16.33 14.37
C GLU A 140 -10.83 16.56 15.48
N ALA A 141 -10.37 16.68 16.72
CA ALA A 141 -11.25 17.02 17.84
C ALA A 141 -11.69 18.48 17.74
N ASP A 142 -13.00 18.73 17.74
CA ASP A 142 -13.53 20.07 17.77
C ASP A 142 -13.30 20.77 19.14
N ARG A 143 -13.78 22.00 19.28
CA ARG A 143 -13.62 22.80 20.51
C ARG A 143 -14.20 22.14 21.77
N ASP A 144 -15.17 21.24 21.59
CA ASP A 144 -15.87 20.53 22.65
C ASP A 144 -15.21 19.14 22.89
N GLY A 145 -14.13 18.84 22.17
CA GLY A 145 -13.39 17.57 22.25
C GLY A 145 -14.01 16.44 21.44
N VAL A 146 -15.02 16.73 20.60
CA VAL A 146 -15.71 15.70 19.81
C VAL A 146 -14.93 15.45 18.52
N PRO A 147 -14.51 14.21 18.22
CA PRO A 147 -13.87 13.88 16.95
C PRO A 147 -14.80 14.17 15.76
N ARG A 148 -14.33 14.97 14.81
CA ARG A 148 -15.01 15.28 13.55
C ARG A 148 -14.17 14.78 12.39
N TYR A 149 -14.80 14.24 11.34
CA TYR A 149 -14.08 13.97 10.10
C TYR A 149 -13.56 15.28 9.51
N VAL A 150 -12.31 15.30 9.05
CA VAL A 150 -11.76 16.43 8.30
C VAL A 150 -12.13 16.26 6.83
N GLN A 151 -12.77 17.28 6.28
CA GLN A 151 -13.12 17.36 4.86
C GLN A 151 -12.16 18.27 4.12
N VAL A 152 -11.84 17.89 2.88
CA VAL A 152 -10.94 18.60 1.98
C VAL A 152 -11.74 19.19 0.82
N ARG A 153 -11.53 20.48 0.55
CA ARG A 153 -12.09 21.18 -0.61
C ARG A 153 -11.33 20.79 -1.87
N THR A 154 -12.06 20.42 -2.91
CA THR A 154 -11.47 19.83 -4.12
C THR A 154 -10.65 20.82 -4.96
N SER A 155 -10.93 22.12 -4.87
CA SER A 155 -10.32 23.14 -5.70
C SER A 155 -8.95 23.61 -5.22
N ASP A 156 -8.68 23.59 -3.91
CA ASP A 156 -7.45 24.15 -3.34
C ASP A 156 -6.90 23.39 -2.12
N GLY A 157 -7.54 22.30 -1.70
CA GLY A 157 -7.09 21.50 -0.56
C GLY A 157 -7.38 22.13 0.81
N ALA A 158 -8.15 23.22 0.88
CA ALA A 158 -8.54 23.77 2.18
C ALA A 158 -9.33 22.74 3.00
N GLU A 159 -9.12 22.75 4.30
CA GLU A 159 -9.73 21.80 5.22
C GLU A 159 -10.85 22.42 6.06
N ARG A 160 -11.81 21.60 6.48
CA ARG A 160 -12.81 21.96 7.49
C ARG A 160 -13.25 20.73 8.28
N LEU A 161 -13.81 20.97 9.46
CA LEU A 161 -14.50 19.92 10.21
C LEU A 161 -15.85 19.60 9.54
N GLY A 162 -16.09 18.31 9.35
CA GLY A 162 -17.33 17.73 8.84
C GLY A 162 -18.20 17.17 9.96
N GLU A 163 -18.81 16.02 9.70
CA GLU A 163 -19.68 15.33 10.67
C GLU A 163 -18.86 14.70 11.81
N GLU A 164 -19.55 14.38 12.91
CA GLU A 164 -18.96 13.61 14.01
C GLU A 164 -18.50 12.24 13.51
N VAL A 165 -17.35 11.79 14.00
CA VAL A 165 -16.85 10.45 13.70
C VAL A 165 -17.72 9.44 14.45
N ASP A 166 -18.26 8.46 13.73
CA ASP A 166 -19.15 7.46 14.27
C ASP A 166 -18.75 6.02 13.87
N GLY A 167 -19.52 5.05 14.35
CA GLY A 167 -19.42 3.65 13.95
C GLY A 167 -18.03 3.04 14.15
N ALA A 168 -17.53 2.37 13.11
CA ALA A 168 -16.28 1.61 13.17
C ALA A 168 -15.04 2.52 13.27
N ASP A 169 -15.12 3.74 12.74
CA ASP A 169 -14.02 4.70 12.80
C ASP A 169 -13.91 5.31 14.20
N ALA A 170 -15.04 5.60 14.85
CA ALA A 170 -15.06 6.03 16.25
C ALA A 170 -14.50 4.96 17.19
N ALA A 171 -14.92 3.70 16.99
CA ALA A 171 -14.40 2.57 17.77
C ALA A 171 -12.90 2.33 17.55
N TRP A 172 -12.39 2.58 16.34
CA TRP A 172 -10.97 2.50 16.04
C TRP A 172 -10.19 3.60 16.78
N LEU A 173 -10.68 4.85 16.72
CA LEU A 173 -10.06 5.98 17.44
C LEU A 173 -10.02 5.73 18.94
N GLU A 174 -11.14 5.33 19.55
CA GLU A 174 -11.21 5.05 21.00
C GLU A 174 -10.15 4.03 21.43
N ARG A 175 -9.93 3.00 20.61
CA ARG A 175 -9.00 1.91 20.92
C ARG A 175 -7.54 2.28 20.70
N TRP A 176 -7.22 2.95 19.59
CA TRP A 176 -5.86 3.08 19.10
C TRP A 176 -5.30 4.49 19.19
N TRP A 177 -6.14 5.51 19.05
CA TRP A 177 -5.73 6.90 19.00
C TRP A 177 -6.82 7.85 19.55
N PRO A 178 -7.13 7.77 20.86
CA PRO A 178 -8.17 8.60 21.44
C PRO A 178 -7.77 10.07 21.37
N LEU A 179 -8.64 10.91 20.82
CA LEU A 179 -8.48 12.36 20.80
C LEU A 179 -9.04 12.93 22.11
N THR A 180 -8.20 13.62 22.87
CA THR A 180 -8.47 14.06 24.25
C THR A 180 -8.47 15.58 24.42
N ALA A 181 -7.94 16.33 23.46
CA ALA A 181 -7.90 17.79 23.48
C ALA A 181 -8.34 18.40 22.15
N PRO A 182 -9.01 19.58 22.17
CA PRO A 182 -9.35 20.31 20.95
C PRO A 182 -8.17 20.54 20.02
N GLY A 183 -8.37 20.29 18.73
CA GLY A 183 -7.35 20.41 17.69
C GLY A 183 -6.39 19.23 17.57
N GLU A 184 -6.47 18.21 18.44
CA GLU A 184 -5.75 16.96 18.21
C GLU A 184 -6.30 16.26 16.96
N ARG A 185 -5.38 15.66 16.19
CA ARG A 185 -5.70 14.98 14.93
C ARG A 185 -5.22 13.54 14.96
N ALA A 186 -5.95 12.68 14.27
CA ALA A 186 -5.58 11.29 14.04
C ALA A 186 -5.91 10.87 12.61
N GLU A 187 -5.01 10.11 11.99
CA GLU A 187 -5.32 9.33 10.79
C GLU A 187 -5.96 8.01 11.21
N ILE A 188 -7.17 7.76 10.74
CA ILE A 188 -7.93 6.57 11.11
C ILE A 188 -7.42 5.39 10.27
N GLY A 189 -6.68 4.48 10.91
CA GLY A 189 -5.99 3.37 10.25
C GLY A 189 -6.88 2.23 9.73
N ARG A 190 -8.20 2.32 9.84
CA ARG A 190 -9.13 1.23 9.47
C ARG A 190 -8.99 0.78 8.01
N SER A 191 -8.75 1.73 7.10
CA SER A 191 -8.53 1.41 5.69
C SER A 191 -7.26 0.60 5.46
N ARG A 192 -6.17 0.95 6.17
CA ARG A 192 -4.91 0.20 6.18
C ARG A 192 -5.09 -1.20 6.77
N ASP A 193 -5.81 -1.31 7.89
CA ASP A 193 -6.13 -2.61 8.50
C ASP A 193 -6.91 -3.50 7.54
N THR A 194 -7.92 -2.94 6.87
CA THR A 194 -8.73 -3.67 5.88
C THR A 194 -7.92 -4.08 4.66
N ALA A 195 -7.08 -3.17 4.13
CA ALA A 195 -6.22 -3.44 2.99
C ALA A 195 -5.21 -4.55 3.32
N TRP A 196 -4.54 -4.46 4.47
CA TRP A 196 -3.60 -5.48 4.93
C TRP A 196 -4.28 -6.84 5.14
N ALA A 197 -5.44 -6.87 5.80
CA ALA A 197 -6.20 -8.11 5.99
C ALA A 197 -6.61 -8.75 4.65
N GLY A 198 -7.00 -7.93 3.66
CA GLY A 198 -7.30 -8.40 2.30
C GLY A 198 -6.09 -9.01 1.60
N ALA A 199 -4.93 -8.35 1.67
CA ALA A 199 -3.68 -8.85 1.11
C ALA A 199 -3.26 -10.18 1.78
N VAL A 200 -3.23 -10.23 3.12
CA VAL A 200 -2.91 -11.47 3.86
C VAL A 200 -3.90 -12.58 3.51
N GLY A 201 -5.19 -12.25 3.38
CA GLY A 201 -6.25 -13.21 3.04
C GLY A 201 -6.14 -13.82 1.64
N SER A 202 -5.30 -13.28 0.75
CA SER A 202 -5.04 -13.87 -0.56
C SER A 202 -4.12 -15.09 -0.48
N LEU A 203 -3.35 -15.26 0.61
CA LEU A 203 -2.49 -16.42 0.81
C LEU A 203 -3.29 -17.64 1.27
N ALA A 204 -3.09 -18.78 0.60
CA ALA A 204 -3.53 -20.08 1.11
C ALA A 204 -2.61 -20.59 2.23
N ALA A 205 -1.31 -20.35 2.10
CA ALA A 205 -0.28 -20.71 3.07
C ALA A 205 0.99 -19.89 2.85
N GLY A 206 1.77 -19.69 3.91
CA GLY A 206 3.09 -19.05 3.84
C GLY A 206 3.18 -17.82 4.75
N LEU A 207 3.85 -16.78 4.27
CA LEU A 207 4.21 -15.62 5.07
C LEU A 207 3.80 -14.33 4.36
N ALA A 208 3.24 -13.38 5.11
CA ALA A 208 2.99 -12.02 4.66
C ALA A 208 3.85 -11.04 5.47
N VAL A 209 4.54 -10.13 4.81
CA VAL A 209 5.36 -9.10 5.43
C VAL A 209 5.01 -7.73 4.86
N ALA A 210 4.73 -6.78 5.74
CA ALA A 210 4.69 -5.36 5.42
C ALA A 210 5.88 -4.65 6.09
N VAL A 211 6.51 -3.72 5.38
CA VAL A 211 7.65 -2.92 5.86
C VAL A 211 7.33 -1.45 5.70
#